data_AF-A0A6L9QTW5-F1
#
_entry.id   AF-A0A6L9QTW5-F1
#
_cell.length_a   1.000
_cell.length_b   1.000
_cell.length_c   1.000
_cell.angle_alpha   90.00
_cell.angle_beta   90.00
_cell.angle_gamma   90.00
#
_symmetry.space_group_name_H-M   'P 1'
#
loop_
_entity.id
_entity.type
_entity.pdbx_description
1 polymer ?
#
loop_
_entity_poly.entity_id
_entity_poly.type
_entity_poly.pdbx_seq_one_letter_code
_entity_poly.pdbx_strand_id
1 'polypeptide(L)'
;MFEIHSPFARPRAAAGAVAALALAAGALAGCGDAGAAITRLTVGSPGPDPYTLVANTDTMGVKERPVAGGTKDGDSPGLYGGTRRASRCDQQKLIAFLQANPDKARAWAQVQGIPVGDIPRYVSRLTPVLLRTDTLVTNHGYHDGAATSGPAVLQAGMGVLVNGYGVPAVKCNCGNPLTPPEKKISTGNASYSGRSWPGFEKRNVTKIRPRDSRKGTIATFVLVDPEATMGFERPRATGGESDGPPTALPATETEATASDSPAPSESGLDSPSVESPAPESPGLESPASPGTGSSPGTESPAPGTSGSPGVTPDDPGTGTGGMEQPEDEPHTHISLPPSEEPAPQIS
;
A
#
# COMPACT_ATOMS: atom_id res chain seq x y z
N MET A 1 -42.54 88.34 4.73
CA MET A 1 -42.84 86.92 5.04
C MET A 1 -42.18 86.65 6.38
N PHE A 2 -43.00 86.43 7.40
CA PHE A 2 -42.64 86.08 8.79
C PHE A 2 -41.76 84.79 8.77
N GLU A 3 -40.87 84.45 9.71
CA GLU A 3 -40.86 84.64 11.16
C GLU A 3 -39.48 84.20 11.74
N ILE A 4 -38.84 85.08 12.52
CA ILE A 4 -38.17 84.96 13.83
C ILE A 4 -37.45 83.66 14.33
N HIS A 5 -36.29 83.89 14.98
CA HIS A 5 -35.66 83.24 16.19
C HIS A 5 -34.33 82.47 16.02
N SER A 6 -33.19 83.14 16.30
CA SER A 6 -32.40 83.14 17.57
C SER A 6 -32.36 81.88 18.50
N PRO A 7 -31.43 81.78 19.49
CA PRO A 7 -30.29 80.84 19.55
C PRO A 7 -30.26 79.98 20.85
N PHE A 8 -29.08 79.49 21.27
CA PHE A 8 -28.72 78.77 22.53
C PHE A 8 -29.01 77.25 22.55
N ALA A 9 -28.33 76.36 23.27
CA ALA A 9 -27.07 76.30 24.00
C ALA A 9 -26.81 74.81 24.36
N ARG A 10 -25.55 74.48 24.68
CA ARG A 10 -25.01 73.20 25.20
C ARG A 10 -25.80 72.64 26.41
N PRO A 11 -25.77 71.32 26.78
CA PRO A 11 -24.60 70.71 27.45
C PRO A 11 -24.44 69.16 27.38
N ARG A 12 -23.35 68.71 28.02
CA ARG A 12 -22.89 67.34 28.30
C ARG A 12 -23.86 66.54 29.20
N ALA A 13 -23.90 65.22 29.07
CA ALA A 13 -24.24 64.30 30.16
C ALA A 13 -23.55 62.95 29.98
N ALA A 14 -23.07 62.40 31.10
CA ALA A 14 -22.30 61.17 31.23
C ALA A 14 -23.18 60.02 31.77
N ALA A 15 -22.69 58.80 31.51
CA ALA A 15 -22.85 57.55 32.27
C ALA A 15 -24.25 56.91 32.43
N GLY A 16 -24.36 55.67 31.94
CA GLY A 16 -25.38 54.69 32.34
C GLY A 16 -24.85 53.28 32.06
N ALA A 17 -24.50 52.55 33.11
CA ALA A 17 -23.99 51.19 33.07
C ALA A 17 -25.08 50.20 32.61
N VAL A 18 -24.76 49.35 31.61
CA VAL A 18 -25.62 48.25 31.18
C VAL A 18 -25.03 46.94 31.69
N ALA A 19 -25.72 46.31 32.63
CA ALA A 19 -25.44 44.96 33.07
C ALA A 19 -25.84 43.97 31.95
N ALA A 20 -24.85 43.28 31.37
CA ALA A 20 -25.09 42.21 30.41
C ALA A 20 -25.16 40.86 31.14
N LEU A 21 -26.37 40.35 31.36
CA LEU A 21 -26.61 38.91 31.54
C LEU A 21 -26.55 38.25 30.16
N ALA A 22 -25.43 37.60 29.82
CA ALA A 22 -25.38 36.67 28.70
C ALA A 22 -25.72 35.27 29.20
N LEU A 23 -26.88 34.77 28.79
CA LEU A 23 -27.35 33.41 29.00
C LEU A 23 -26.40 32.42 28.32
N ALA A 24 -25.79 31.54 29.10
CA ALA A 24 -25.08 30.37 28.61
C ALA A 24 -26.09 29.35 28.06
N ALA A 25 -26.36 29.41 26.76
CA ALA A 25 -27.00 28.31 26.04
C ALA A 25 -25.94 27.25 25.73
N GLY A 26 -25.76 26.30 26.64
CA GLY A 26 -24.94 25.11 26.43
C GLY A 26 -25.57 24.23 25.35
N ALA A 27 -25.07 24.31 24.13
CA ALA A 27 -25.27 23.27 23.13
C ALA A 27 -24.39 22.08 23.51
N LEU A 28 -24.98 21.07 24.15
CA LEU A 28 -24.42 19.72 24.19
C LEU A 28 -24.52 19.13 22.78
N ALA A 29 -23.64 19.58 21.88
CA ALA A 29 -23.30 18.81 20.69
C ALA A 29 -22.51 17.61 21.18
N GLY A 30 -23.17 16.47 21.33
CA GLY A 30 -22.50 15.20 21.46
C GLY A 30 -21.56 15.03 20.26
N CYS A 31 -20.27 15.23 20.48
CA CYS A 31 -19.22 14.84 19.56
C CYS A 31 -19.21 13.31 19.51
N GLY A 32 -20.10 12.73 18.71
CA GLY A 32 -19.92 11.36 18.24
C GLY A 32 -18.65 11.36 17.40
N ASP A 33 -17.65 10.58 17.80
CA ASP A 33 -16.43 10.38 17.02
C ASP A 33 -16.82 9.87 15.64
N ALA A 34 -16.79 10.75 14.63
CA ALA A 34 -17.01 10.34 13.26
C ALA A 34 -15.84 9.43 12.89
N GLY A 35 -16.10 8.12 12.79
CA GLY A 35 -15.07 7.13 12.49
C GLY A 35 -14.29 7.51 11.23
N ALA A 36 -13.01 7.12 11.20
CA ALA A 36 -12.09 7.48 10.11
C ALA A 36 -12.69 7.17 8.72
N ALA A 37 -12.39 8.03 7.72
CA ALA A 37 -12.68 7.75 6.32
C ALA A 37 -11.49 7.01 5.69
N ILE A 38 -11.75 5.80 5.18
CA ILE A 38 -10.73 4.92 4.60
C ILE A 38 -11.00 4.77 3.10
N THR A 39 -10.00 5.05 2.26
CA THR A 39 -10.11 4.81 0.82
C THR A 39 -9.71 3.37 0.48
N ARG A 40 -10.57 2.65 -0.25
CA ARG A 40 -10.23 1.34 -0.82
C ARG A 40 -9.45 1.51 -2.11
N LEU A 41 -8.26 0.89 -2.18
CA LEU A 41 -7.41 0.88 -3.37
C LEU A 41 -7.28 -0.57 -3.88
N THR A 42 -7.92 -0.82 -5.02
CA THR A 42 -7.93 -2.13 -5.69
C THR A 42 -6.60 -2.42 -6.39
N VAL A 43 -6.30 -3.72 -6.58
CA VAL A 43 -5.20 -4.14 -7.46
C VAL A 43 -5.34 -3.55 -8.86
N GLY A 44 -4.21 -3.17 -9.46
CA GLY A 44 -4.15 -2.53 -10.77
C GLY A 44 -4.57 -1.05 -10.78
N SER A 45 -5.01 -0.49 -9.65
CA SER A 45 -5.35 0.93 -9.53
C SER A 45 -4.25 1.73 -8.82
N PRO A 46 -3.64 2.72 -9.49
CA PRO A 46 -2.71 3.67 -8.86
C PRO A 46 -3.35 4.45 -7.70
N GLY A 47 -4.67 4.64 -7.72
CA GLY A 47 -5.36 5.52 -6.77
C GLY A 47 -5.17 7.00 -7.10
N PRO A 48 -5.63 7.91 -6.23
CA PRO A 48 -5.47 9.35 -6.43
C PRO A 48 -4.02 9.80 -6.29
N ASP A 49 -3.69 10.89 -6.99
CA ASP A 49 -2.44 11.64 -6.88
C ASP A 49 -1.16 10.76 -6.90
N PRO A 50 -0.96 9.94 -7.96
CA PRO A 50 0.21 9.08 -8.04
C PRO A 50 1.49 9.90 -8.24
N TYR A 51 2.56 9.54 -7.52
CA TYR A 51 3.89 10.09 -7.80
C TYR A 51 4.33 9.76 -9.22
N THR A 52 4.14 8.52 -9.63
CA THR A 52 4.44 7.99 -10.97
C THR A 52 3.44 6.91 -11.35
N LEU A 53 3.38 6.50 -12.61
CA LEU A 53 2.53 5.38 -13.04
C LEU A 53 3.41 4.20 -13.43
N VAL A 54 3.23 3.08 -12.72
CA VAL A 54 3.96 1.84 -13.00
C VAL A 54 2.97 0.72 -13.24
N ALA A 55 3.00 0.15 -14.45
CA ALA A 55 2.16 -0.96 -14.82
C ALA A 55 2.73 -2.30 -14.32
N ASN A 56 1.87 -3.32 -14.24
CA ASN A 56 2.24 -4.71 -13.99
C ASN A 56 2.99 -4.97 -12.68
N THR A 57 2.76 -4.17 -11.63
CA THR A 57 3.35 -4.40 -10.29
C THR A 57 2.53 -5.33 -9.41
N ASP A 58 1.22 -5.38 -9.66
CA ASP A 58 0.24 -6.10 -8.84
C ASP A 58 -0.06 -7.48 -9.43
N THR A 59 -0.74 -8.32 -8.64
CA THR A 59 -1.19 -9.65 -9.04
C THR A 59 -2.66 -9.80 -8.67
N MET A 60 -3.51 -10.10 -9.65
CA MET A 60 -4.93 -10.40 -9.41
C MET A 60 -5.09 -11.86 -8.97
N GLY A 61 -6.12 -12.12 -8.17
CA GLY A 61 -6.50 -13.50 -7.80
C GLY A 61 -5.46 -14.21 -6.93
N VAL A 62 -4.65 -13.48 -6.16
CA VAL A 62 -3.76 -14.10 -5.17
C VAL A 62 -4.59 -14.92 -4.17
N LYS A 63 -4.08 -16.08 -3.78
CA LYS A 63 -4.67 -16.87 -2.71
C LYS A 63 -4.48 -16.13 -1.38
N GLU A 64 -5.59 -15.64 -0.84
CA GLU A 64 -5.62 -14.95 0.44
C GLU A 64 -5.10 -15.84 1.56
N ARG A 65 -4.45 -15.20 2.54
CA ARG A 65 -3.99 -15.88 3.75
C ARG A 65 -5.21 -16.38 4.56
N PRO A 66 -5.21 -17.62 5.08
CA PRO A 66 -6.36 -18.16 5.83
C PRO A 66 -6.74 -17.36 7.07
N VAL A 67 -5.76 -16.75 7.74
CA VAL A 67 -5.99 -15.86 8.88
C VAL A 67 -5.77 -14.41 8.44
N ALA A 68 -6.87 -13.73 8.12
CA ALA A 68 -6.90 -12.30 7.83
C ALA A 68 -7.33 -11.48 9.06
N GLY A 69 -7.11 -10.17 8.99
CA GLY A 69 -7.52 -9.22 10.02
C GLY A 69 -6.59 -9.12 11.23
N GLY A 70 -6.97 -8.23 12.15
CA GLY A 70 -6.21 -7.95 13.38
C GLY A 70 -4.89 -7.24 13.12
N THR A 71 -3.98 -7.34 14.09
CA THR A 71 -2.60 -6.83 13.96
C THR A 71 -1.64 -7.99 13.78
N LYS A 72 -0.76 -7.91 12.79
CA LYS A 72 0.30 -8.89 12.52
C LYS A 72 1.66 -8.21 12.61
N ASP A 73 2.65 -8.95 13.11
CA ASP A 73 4.03 -8.47 13.11
C ASP A 73 4.63 -8.63 11.71
N GLY A 74 5.39 -7.63 11.26
CA GLY A 74 5.93 -7.55 9.90
C GLY A 74 6.88 -8.68 9.51
N ASP A 75 7.40 -9.45 10.47
CA ASP A 75 8.22 -10.64 10.24
C ASP A 75 7.42 -11.96 10.28
N SER A 76 6.09 -11.91 10.37
CA SER A 76 5.25 -13.11 10.38
C SER A 76 5.43 -13.91 9.07
N PRO A 77 5.80 -15.20 9.12
CA PRO A 77 5.91 -16.04 7.93
C PRO A 77 4.61 -16.06 7.12
N GLY A 78 4.72 -15.98 5.80
CA GLY A 78 3.58 -15.99 4.89
C GLY A 78 2.67 -14.75 4.95
N LEU A 79 2.98 -13.74 5.77
CA LEU A 79 2.25 -12.47 5.75
C LEU A 79 2.28 -11.82 4.37
N TYR A 80 3.43 -11.94 3.71
CA TYR A 80 3.68 -11.45 2.39
C TYR A 80 3.82 -12.61 1.40
N GLY A 81 3.56 -12.30 0.14
CA GLY A 81 3.81 -13.18 -0.97
C GLY A 81 4.81 -12.64 -1.97
N GLY A 82 5.05 -13.39 -3.02
CA GLY A 82 5.88 -12.96 -4.14
C GLY A 82 6.03 -14.05 -5.18
N THR A 83 6.56 -13.70 -6.35
CA THR A 83 6.99 -14.69 -7.34
C THR A 83 8.44 -15.06 -7.08
N ARG A 84 8.75 -16.34 -6.90
CA ARG A 84 10.12 -16.78 -6.67
C ARG A 84 11.02 -16.42 -7.87
N ARG A 85 12.24 -15.95 -7.59
CA ARG A 85 13.22 -15.48 -8.59
C ARG A 85 12.77 -14.27 -9.42
N ALA A 86 11.72 -13.57 -8.99
CA ALA A 86 11.24 -12.39 -9.68
C ALA A 86 10.62 -11.36 -8.73
N SER A 87 10.65 -10.09 -9.13
CA SER A 87 9.85 -9.05 -8.51
C SER A 87 9.31 -8.12 -9.58
N ARG A 88 8.17 -7.50 -9.27
CA ARG A 88 7.50 -6.55 -10.15
C ARG A 88 7.60 -5.10 -9.65
N CYS A 89 8.13 -4.92 -8.44
CA CYS A 89 8.38 -3.64 -7.81
C CYS A 89 9.87 -3.29 -7.94
N ASP A 90 10.20 -2.38 -8.85
CA ASP A 90 11.58 -2.04 -9.17
C ASP A 90 12.06 -0.82 -8.37
N GLN A 91 12.99 -1.07 -7.45
CA GLN A 91 13.59 -0.04 -6.59
C GLN A 91 14.40 0.97 -7.39
N GLN A 92 15.16 0.53 -8.40
CA GLN A 92 16.03 1.40 -9.18
C GLN A 92 15.21 2.34 -10.06
N LYS A 93 14.10 1.87 -10.63
CA LYS A 93 13.16 2.74 -11.36
C LYS A 93 12.56 3.81 -10.48
N LEU A 94 12.20 3.49 -9.23
CA LEU A 94 11.70 4.50 -8.28
C LEU A 94 12.79 5.53 -7.94
N ILE A 95 14.02 5.09 -7.70
CA ILE A 95 15.16 5.98 -7.41
C ILE A 95 15.41 6.91 -8.59
N ALA A 96 15.52 6.37 -9.80
CA ALA A 96 15.74 7.15 -11.02
C ALA A 96 14.60 8.16 -11.24
N PHE A 97 13.35 7.74 -11.01
CA PHE A 97 12.20 8.63 -11.11
C PHE A 97 12.30 9.80 -10.13
N LEU A 98 12.58 9.54 -8.85
CA LEU A 98 12.68 10.61 -7.85
C LEU A 98 13.87 11.54 -8.14
N GLN A 99 15.01 11.01 -8.55
CA GLN A 99 16.16 11.82 -8.96
C GLN A 99 15.85 12.74 -10.14
N ALA A 100 15.04 12.28 -11.10
CA ALA A 100 14.60 13.07 -12.24
C ALA A 100 13.49 14.09 -11.90
N ASN A 101 12.88 14.01 -10.70
CA ASN A 101 11.75 14.86 -10.30
C ASN A 101 12.01 15.47 -8.91
N PRO A 102 12.82 16.54 -8.79
CA PRO A 102 13.28 17.08 -7.51
C PRO A 102 12.16 17.50 -6.54
N ASP A 103 11.06 18.08 -7.03
CA ASP A 103 9.95 18.49 -6.15
C ASP A 103 9.20 17.30 -5.57
N LYS A 104 8.98 16.27 -6.39
CA LYS A 104 8.45 14.98 -5.93
C LYS A 104 9.43 14.31 -4.97
N ALA A 105 10.73 14.33 -5.24
CA ALA A 105 11.72 13.78 -4.30
C ALA A 105 11.67 14.46 -2.94
N ARG A 106 11.51 15.79 -2.89
CA ARG A 106 11.38 16.55 -1.65
C ARG A 106 10.15 16.13 -0.85
N ALA A 107 8.97 16.11 -1.48
CA ALA A 107 7.73 15.68 -0.83
C ALA A 107 7.79 14.21 -0.37
N TRP A 108 8.37 13.33 -1.20
CA TRP A 108 8.52 11.92 -0.89
C TRP A 108 9.43 11.68 0.32
N ALA A 109 10.58 12.37 0.35
CA ALA A 109 11.53 12.30 1.44
C ALA A 109 10.97 12.86 2.75
N GLN A 110 10.19 13.94 2.67
CA GLN A 110 9.50 14.53 3.82
C GLN A 110 8.55 13.52 4.48
N VAL A 111 7.77 12.76 3.70
CA VAL A 111 6.88 11.71 4.23
C VAL A 111 7.66 10.63 4.98
N GLN A 112 8.82 10.23 4.46
CA GLN A 112 9.67 9.20 5.08
C GLN A 112 10.55 9.74 6.21
N GLY A 113 10.58 11.06 6.42
CA GLY A 113 11.44 11.70 7.43
C GLY A 113 12.93 11.53 7.14
N ILE A 114 13.35 11.54 5.88
CA ILE A 114 14.75 11.39 5.46
C ILE A 114 15.23 12.61 4.66
N PRO A 115 16.55 12.89 4.63
CA PRO A 115 17.13 13.80 3.66
C PRO A 115 16.88 13.34 2.21
N VAL A 116 16.68 14.27 1.28
CA VAL A 116 16.48 13.94 -0.15
C VAL A 116 17.66 13.14 -0.72
N GLY A 117 18.89 13.47 -0.31
CA GLY A 117 20.10 12.74 -0.71
C GLY A 117 20.12 11.27 -0.24
N ASP A 118 19.33 10.91 0.77
CA ASP A 118 19.26 9.55 1.31
C ASP A 118 18.22 8.67 0.62
N ILE A 119 17.40 9.19 -0.29
CA ILE A 119 16.40 8.42 -1.04
C ILE A 119 17.01 7.17 -1.69
N PRO A 120 18.13 7.23 -2.46
CA PRO A 120 18.69 6.05 -3.10
C PRO A 120 19.10 4.98 -2.09
N ARG A 121 19.68 5.41 -0.96
CA ARG A 121 20.12 4.53 0.12
C ARG A 121 18.94 3.92 0.88
N TYR A 122 17.85 4.66 1.07
CA TYR A 122 16.65 4.17 1.73
C TYR A 122 15.88 3.18 0.84
N VAL A 123 15.56 3.57 -0.39
CA VAL A 123 14.77 2.76 -1.33
C VAL A 123 15.50 1.46 -1.68
N SER A 124 16.81 1.48 -1.89
CA SER A 124 17.60 0.27 -2.19
C SER A 124 17.61 -0.77 -1.07
N ARG A 125 17.21 -0.41 0.16
CA ARG A 125 17.10 -1.35 1.29
C ARG A 125 15.71 -1.95 1.48
N LEU A 126 14.71 -1.48 0.74
CA LEU A 126 13.35 -2.00 0.81
C LEU A 126 13.26 -3.34 0.07
N THR A 127 12.30 -4.19 0.43
CA THR A 127 12.15 -5.52 -0.19
C THR A 127 10.83 -5.56 -0.95
N PRO A 128 10.83 -5.94 -2.25
CA PRO A 128 9.60 -6.06 -3.03
C PRO A 128 8.82 -7.33 -2.65
N VAL A 129 7.54 -7.14 -2.33
CA VAL A 129 6.61 -8.21 -1.93
C VAL A 129 5.19 -7.94 -2.45
N LEU A 130 4.34 -8.97 -2.39
CA LEU A 130 2.89 -8.87 -2.60
C LEU A 130 2.17 -8.92 -1.25
N LEU A 131 1.14 -8.11 -1.07
CA LEU A 131 0.23 -8.26 0.07
C LEU A 131 -0.61 -9.54 -0.10
N ARG A 132 -0.82 -10.31 0.96
CA ARG A 132 -1.71 -11.49 0.97
C ARG A 132 -2.99 -11.28 1.78
N THR A 133 -3.15 -10.09 2.35
CA THR A 133 -4.32 -9.65 3.11
C THR A 133 -4.64 -8.21 2.73
N ASP A 134 -5.92 -7.84 2.79
CA ASP A 134 -6.33 -6.45 2.73
C ASP A 134 -5.66 -5.67 3.87
N THR A 135 -4.83 -4.68 3.54
CA THR A 135 -3.91 -4.07 4.51
C THR A 135 -4.19 -2.59 4.68
N LEU A 136 -4.38 -2.16 5.93
CA LEU A 136 -4.53 -0.75 6.29
C LEU A 136 -3.16 -0.07 6.32
N VAL A 137 -3.05 1.05 5.61
CA VAL A 137 -1.88 1.93 5.55
C VAL A 137 -2.34 3.39 5.60
N THR A 138 -1.40 4.31 5.82
CA THR A 138 -1.58 5.70 5.38
C THR A 138 -0.84 5.86 4.07
N ASN A 139 -1.59 6.18 3.00
CA ASN A 139 -1.05 6.41 1.66
C ASN A 139 -0.84 7.90 1.43
N HIS A 140 0.32 8.26 0.89
CA HIS A 140 0.66 9.66 0.63
C HIS A 140 0.76 9.92 -0.88
N GLY A 141 -0.18 10.67 -1.45
CA GLY A 141 -0.12 11.08 -2.85
C GLY A 141 0.75 12.32 -3.06
N TYR A 142 0.79 12.84 -4.29
CA TYR A 142 1.45 14.09 -4.62
C TYR A 142 0.51 15.02 -5.38
N HIS A 143 0.19 16.16 -4.77
CA HIS A 143 -0.72 17.16 -5.33
C HIS A 143 -0.18 18.56 -5.01
N ASP A 144 -0.21 19.47 -5.99
CA ASP A 144 0.19 20.89 -5.82
C ASP A 144 1.52 21.11 -5.09
N GLY A 145 2.55 20.32 -5.43
CA GLY A 145 3.89 20.48 -4.86
C GLY A 145 4.10 19.78 -3.50
N ALA A 146 3.07 19.18 -2.92
CA ALA A 146 3.10 18.61 -1.58
C ALA A 146 2.61 17.16 -1.55
N ALA A 147 2.98 16.45 -0.48
CA ALA A 147 2.42 15.15 -0.21
C ALA A 147 1.00 15.28 0.36
N THR A 148 0.04 14.56 -0.22
CA THR A 148 -1.27 14.34 0.41
C THR A 148 -1.17 13.20 1.42
N SER A 149 -2.14 13.04 2.32
CA SER A 149 -2.15 11.95 3.30
C SER A 149 -3.57 11.46 3.53
N GLY A 150 -3.76 10.14 3.55
CA GLY A 150 -5.07 9.56 3.81
C GLY A 150 -5.01 8.09 4.23
N PRO A 151 -5.87 7.63 5.16
CA PRO A 151 -6.03 6.22 5.45
C PRO A 151 -6.51 5.46 4.21
N ALA A 152 -5.85 4.36 3.89
CA ALA A 152 -6.19 3.53 2.76
C ALA A 152 -6.12 2.04 3.13
N VAL A 153 -7.01 1.24 2.53
CA VAL A 153 -6.86 -0.21 2.50
C VAL A 153 -6.39 -0.63 1.11
N LEU A 154 -5.24 -1.27 1.08
CA LEU A 154 -4.68 -1.87 -0.11
C LEU A 154 -5.20 -3.31 -0.23
N GLN A 155 -5.81 -3.63 -1.37
CA GLN A 155 -6.30 -4.98 -1.64
C GLN A 155 -5.16 -6.02 -1.62
N ALA A 156 -5.44 -7.23 -1.14
CA ALA A 156 -4.55 -8.38 -1.32
C ALA A 156 -4.15 -8.53 -2.81
N GLY A 157 -2.86 -8.76 -3.07
CA GLY A 157 -2.27 -8.82 -4.40
C GLY A 157 -1.61 -7.52 -4.86
N MET A 158 -1.74 -6.43 -4.10
CA MET A 158 -0.99 -5.19 -4.34
C MET A 158 0.51 -5.41 -4.15
N GLY A 159 1.32 -4.92 -5.10
CA GLY A 159 2.76 -4.86 -4.96
C GLY A 159 3.18 -3.72 -4.04
N VAL A 160 4.04 -4.02 -3.05
CA VAL A 160 4.62 -3.03 -2.15
C VAL A 160 6.12 -3.24 -1.94
N LEU A 161 6.83 -2.18 -1.61
CA LEU A 161 8.17 -2.26 -1.03
C LEU A 161 8.06 -2.19 0.49
N VAL A 162 8.61 -3.17 1.21
CA VAL A 162 8.61 -3.21 2.69
C VAL A 162 9.98 -2.88 3.27
N ASN A 163 10.02 -2.20 4.42
CA ASN A 163 11.29 -1.88 5.08
C ASN A 163 11.87 -3.08 5.85
N GLY A 164 13.04 -2.88 6.47
CA GLY A 164 13.73 -3.92 7.23
C GLY A 164 13.01 -4.43 8.49
N TYR A 165 11.88 -3.84 8.87
CA TYR A 165 11.03 -4.31 9.97
C TYR A 165 9.69 -4.87 9.49
N GLY A 166 9.54 -5.04 8.17
CA GLY A 166 8.36 -5.61 7.54
C GLY A 166 7.17 -4.68 7.55
N VAL A 167 7.38 -3.37 7.40
CA VAL A 167 6.28 -2.39 7.24
C VAL A 167 6.25 -1.92 5.79
N PRO A 168 5.06 -1.88 5.13
CA PRO A 168 4.92 -1.29 3.80
C PRO A 168 5.37 0.17 3.79
N ALA A 169 6.28 0.49 2.87
CA ALA A 169 6.89 1.82 2.74
C ALA A 169 6.61 2.47 1.38
N VAL A 170 6.28 1.69 0.34
CA VAL A 170 5.91 2.20 -0.99
C VAL A 170 4.83 1.32 -1.61
N LYS A 171 3.84 1.94 -2.25
CA LYS A 171 2.89 1.27 -3.15
C LYS A 171 3.43 1.30 -4.58
N CYS A 172 3.66 0.12 -5.17
CA CYS A 172 4.51 0.04 -6.36
C CYS A 172 3.89 0.62 -7.63
N ASN A 173 2.58 0.46 -7.84
CA ASN A 173 1.91 0.93 -9.06
C ASN A 173 1.82 2.48 -9.16
N CYS A 174 2.01 3.20 -8.05
CA CYS A 174 1.95 4.67 -8.02
C CYS A 174 3.23 5.35 -7.48
N GLY A 175 4.17 4.61 -6.88
CA GLY A 175 5.37 5.16 -6.24
C GLY A 175 5.12 5.93 -4.95
N ASN A 176 3.87 5.98 -4.48
CA ASN A 176 3.47 6.72 -3.29
C ASN A 176 4.17 6.16 -2.05
N PRO A 177 4.78 7.02 -1.20
CA PRO A 177 5.28 6.60 0.08
C PRO A 177 4.11 6.20 0.99
N LEU A 178 4.35 5.16 1.78
CA LEU A 178 3.41 4.61 2.75
C LEU A 178 3.99 4.78 4.15
N THR A 179 3.10 5.02 5.11
CA THR A 179 3.45 5.04 6.55
C THR A 179 2.47 4.17 7.33
N PRO A 180 2.82 3.75 8.57
CA PRO A 180 1.89 3.05 9.43
C PRO A 180 0.59 3.85 9.62
N PRO A 181 -0.57 3.19 9.64
CA PRO A 181 -1.82 3.88 9.92
C PRO A 181 -1.86 4.42 11.35
N GLU A 182 -2.63 5.48 11.56
CA GLU A 182 -2.84 6.02 12.91
C GLU A 182 -3.46 4.96 13.83
N LYS A 183 -2.91 4.84 15.04
CA LYS A 183 -3.31 3.79 16.01
C LYS A 183 -4.80 3.83 16.36
N LYS A 184 -5.40 5.02 16.38
CA LYS A 184 -6.81 5.26 16.73
C LYS A 184 -7.82 4.78 15.68
N ILE A 185 -7.40 4.49 14.45
CA ILE A 185 -8.32 4.09 13.38
C ILE A 185 -8.92 2.72 13.69
N SER A 186 -10.23 2.66 13.90
CA SER A 186 -10.99 1.41 13.99
C SER A 186 -11.55 1.03 12.62
N THR A 187 -11.12 -0.09 12.05
CA THR A 187 -11.56 -0.53 10.73
C THR A 187 -13.04 -0.90 10.69
N GLY A 188 -13.62 -1.35 11.81
CA GLY A 188 -15.05 -1.69 11.91
C GLY A 188 -15.97 -0.46 11.89
N ASN A 189 -15.55 0.61 12.57
CA ASN A 189 -16.34 1.84 12.73
C ASN A 189 -16.07 2.88 11.63
N ALA A 190 -15.06 2.65 10.80
CA ALA A 190 -14.70 3.52 9.69
C ALA A 190 -15.75 3.52 8.56
N SER A 191 -15.85 4.67 7.89
CA SER A 191 -16.49 4.78 6.58
C SER A 191 -15.50 4.42 5.48
N TYR A 192 -15.99 3.86 4.37
CA TYR A 192 -15.13 3.41 3.27
C TYR A 192 -15.59 3.95 1.92
N SER A 193 -14.66 4.57 1.19
CA SER A 193 -14.85 5.09 -0.17
C SER A 193 -14.05 4.28 -1.20
N GLY A 194 -14.20 4.60 -2.49
CA GLY A 194 -13.54 3.88 -3.58
C GLY A 194 -14.21 2.55 -3.94
N ARG A 195 -13.76 1.93 -5.02
CA ARG A 195 -14.30 0.65 -5.52
C ARG A 195 -14.05 -0.46 -4.50
N SER A 196 -15.07 -1.28 -4.24
CA SER A 196 -14.92 -2.51 -3.45
C SER A 196 -14.57 -3.69 -4.36
N TRP A 197 -14.11 -4.80 -3.79
CA TRP A 197 -13.84 -6.05 -4.48
C TRP A 197 -14.58 -7.23 -3.83
N PRO A 198 -14.77 -8.36 -4.54
CA PRO A 198 -15.24 -9.60 -3.94
C PRO A 198 -14.34 -10.02 -2.78
N GLY A 199 -14.92 -10.43 -1.65
CA GLY A 199 -14.18 -10.86 -0.46
C GLY A 199 -13.78 -9.74 0.51
N PHE A 200 -13.94 -8.46 0.15
CA PHE A 200 -13.65 -7.36 1.06
C PHE A 200 -14.56 -7.40 2.31
N GLU A 201 -13.95 -7.52 3.49
CA GLU A 201 -14.65 -7.42 4.77
C GLU A 201 -13.87 -6.53 5.74
N LYS A 202 -14.55 -5.57 6.39
CA LYS A 202 -13.93 -4.63 7.34
C LYS A 202 -13.16 -5.33 8.47
N ARG A 203 -13.65 -6.49 8.92
CA ARG A 203 -13.04 -7.32 9.99
C ARG A 203 -11.76 -8.02 9.54
N ASN A 204 -11.59 -8.23 8.24
CA ASN A 204 -10.42 -8.92 7.67
C ASN A 204 -9.30 -7.95 7.26
N VAL A 205 -9.51 -6.64 7.45
CA VAL A 205 -8.47 -5.62 7.24
C VAL A 205 -7.37 -5.80 8.29
N THR A 206 -6.16 -6.03 7.79
CA THR A 206 -4.95 -6.30 8.58
C THR A 206 -4.18 -5.02 8.83
N LYS A 207 -3.74 -4.81 10.07
CA LYS A 207 -2.74 -3.81 10.43
C LYS A 207 -1.39 -4.49 10.60
N ILE A 208 -0.35 -3.92 10.01
CA ILE A 208 1.00 -4.45 10.14
C ILE A 208 1.78 -3.58 11.11
N ARG A 209 2.29 -4.19 12.18
CA ARG A 209 3.19 -3.55 13.13
C ARG A 209 4.63 -3.96 12.80
N PRO A 210 5.62 -3.07 12.94
CA PRO A 210 7.03 -3.46 12.79
C PRO A 210 7.40 -4.63 13.72
N ARG A 211 8.30 -5.49 13.24
CA ARG A 211 8.97 -6.50 14.05
C ARG A 211 9.58 -5.89 15.33
N ASP A 212 9.65 -6.68 16.40
CA ASP A 212 10.39 -6.35 17.62
C ASP A 212 11.82 -5.90 17.31
N SER A 213 12.15 -4.66 17.66
CA SER A 213 13.45 -4.03 17.38
C SER A 213 14.62 -4.77 18.04
N ARG A 214 14.37 -5.50 19.14
CA ARG A 214 15.40 -6.30 19.83
C ARG A 214 15.91 -7.47 18.97
N LYS A 215 15.15 -7.89 17.96
CA LYS A 215 15.57 -8.92 17.00
C LYS A 215 16.36 -8.35 15.81
N GLY A 216 16.55 -7.03 15.76
CA GLY A 216 17.15 -6.33 14.62
C GLY A 216 16.29 -6.40 13.35
N THR A 217 16.85 -5.91 12.24
CA THR A 217 16.18 -5.98 10.94
C THR A 217 15.98 -7.42 10.48
N ILE A 218 14.90 -7.66 9.75
CA ILE A 218 14.64 -8.92 9.04
C ILE A 218 15.79 -9.18 8.07
N ALA A 219 16.45 -10.32 8.20
CA ALA A 219 17.47 -10.77 7.26
C ALA A 219 16.82 -11.37 6.00
N THR A 220 15.76 -12.15 6.20
CA THR A 220 15.06 -12.90 5.16
C THR A 220 13.57 -12.91 5.44
N PHE A 221 12.75 -12.67 4.42
CA PHE A 221 11.30 -12.80 4.47
C PHE A 221 10.90 -14.21 4.03
N VAL A 222 10.00 -14.85 4.79
CA VAL A 222 9.35 -16.10 4.36
C VAL A 222 8.09 -15.73 3.58
N LEU A 223 8.16 -15.84 2.26
CA LEU A 223 7.11 -15.48 1.31
C LEU A 223 6.34 -16.73 0.85
N VAL A 224 5.10 -16.52 0.42
CA VAL A 224 4.26 -17.53 -0.22
C VAL A 224 3.96 -17.12 -1.67
N ASP A 225 3.98 -18.06 -2.60
CA ASP A 225 3.64 -17.78 -4.00
C ASP A 225 2.15 -17.38 -4.18
N PRO A 226 1.79 -16.72 -5.29
CA PRO A 226 0.42 -16.24 -5.50
C PRO A 226 -0.66 -17.34 -5.43
N GLU A 227 -0.33 -18.59 -5.77
CA GLU A 227 -1.26 -19.72 -5.75
C GLU A 227 -1.30 -20.45 -4.41
N ALA A 228 -0.44 -20.03 -3.45
CA ALA A 228 -0.21 -20.71 -2.17
C ALA A 228 0.09 -22.21 -2.33
N THR A 229 0.97 -22.53 -3.27
CA THR A 229 1.48 -23.89 -3.51
C THR A 229 2.82 -24.13 -2.82
N MET A 230 3.57 -23.05 -2.53
CA MET A 230 4.90 -23.13 -1.95
C MET A 230 5.27 -21.90 -1.12
N GLY A 231 6.10 -22.13 -0.11
CA GLY A 231 6.88 -21.08 0.55
C GLY A 231 8.23 -20.88 -0.15
N PHE A 232 8.87 -19.75 0.08
CA PHE A 232 10.29 -19.54 -0.22
C PHE A 232 10.84 -18.35 0.58
N GLU A 233 12.15 -18.34 0.74
CA GLU A 233 12.87 -17.28 1.43
C GLU A 233 13.32 -16.19 0.46
N ARG A 234 13.10 -14.91 0.79
CA ARG A 234 13.65 -13.75 0.07
C ARG A 234 14.57 -12.96 0.99
N PRO A 235 15.88 -12.92 0.72
CA PRO A 235 16.79 -12.04 1.45
C PRO A 235 16.35 -10.57 1.34
N ARG A 236 16.46 -9.82 2.43
CA ARG A 236 16.11 -8.40 2.47
C ARG A 236 16.84 -7.64 1.35
N ALA A 237 16.15 -6.66 0.77
CA ALA A 237 16.69 -5.75 -0.23
C ALA A 237 17.05 -6.40 -1.59
N THR A 238 16.56 -7.61 -1.85
CA THR A 238 16.76 -8.30 -3.13
C THR A 238 15.49 -8.31 -3.97
N GLY A 239 15.66 -8.29 -5.29
CA GLY A 239 14.58 -8.35 -6.28
C GLY A 239 14.11 -9.77 -6.61
N GLY A 240 14.61 -10.78 -5.89
CA GLY A 240 14.29 -12.19 -6.06
C GLY A 240 15.45 -13.02 -6.62
N GLU A 241 16.48 -12.39 -7.18
CA GLU A 241 17.67 -13.06 -7.72
C GLU A 241 18.36 -13.99 -6.71
N SER A 242 18.22 -13.69 -5.42
CA SER A 242 18.80 -14.45 -4.30
C SER A 242 17.77 -15.27 -3.52
N ASP A 243 16.55 -15.47 -4.04
CA ASP A 243 15.52 -16.25 -3.33
C ASP A 243 15.99 -17.68 -3.02
N GLY A 244 15.55 -18.26 -1.91
CA GLY A 244 15.82 -19.65 -1.53
C GLY A 244 15.20 -20.67 -2.50
N PRO A 245 15.43 -21.99 -2.30
CA PRO A 245 14.65 -23.03 -2.97
C PRO A 245 13.17 -22.97 -2.55
N PRO A 246 12.24 -23.62 -3.29
CA PRO A 246 10.89 -23.84 -2.81
C PRO A 246 10.89 -24.61 -1.47
N THR A 247 10.02 -24.21 -0.57
CA THR A 247 9.79 -24.86 0.72
C THR A 247 8.31 -25.21 0.88
N ALA A 248 7.98 -26.04 1.86
CA ALA A 248 6.59 -26.20 2.29
C ALA A 248 6.00 -24.84 2.71
N LEU A 249 4.67 -24.74 2.67
CA LEU A 249 3.96 -23.58 3.20
C LEU A 249 4.27 -23.40 4.70
N PRO A 250 4.38 -22.15 5.19
CA PRO A 250 4.60 -21.92 6.60
C PRO A 250 3.39 -22.38 7.42
N ALA A 251 3.62 -22.82 8.65
CA ALA A 251 2.57 -23.36 9.53
C ALA A 251 1.38 -22.40 9.74
N THR A 252 1.63 -21.09 9.61
CA THR A 252 0.61 -20.03 9.63
C THR A 252 -0.45 -20.14 8.53
N GLU A 253 -0.24 -20.96 7.51
CA GLU A 253 -1.24 -21.28 6.47
C GLU A 253 -2.19 -22.40 6.89
N THR A 254 -1.90 -23.15 7.95
CA THR A 254 -2.72 -24.29 8.40
C THR A 254 -3.46 -24.01 9.70
N GLU A 255 -3.14 -22.91 10.40
CA GLU A 255 -3.77 -22.54 11.68
C GLU A 255 -5.30 -22.28 11.62
N ALA A 256 -5.93 -22.32 10.44
CA ALA A 256 -7.38 -22.13 10.30
C ALA A 256 -8.24 -23.41 10.48
N THR A 257 -7.67 -24.62 10.53
CA THR A 257 -8.47 -25.87 10.58
C THR A 257 -8.58 -26.54 11.95
N ALA A 258 -7.89 -26.07 12.99
CA ALA A 258 -8.04 -26.62 14.34
C ALA A 258 -9.12 -25.89 15.15
N SER A 259 -10.36 -25.84 14.64
CA SER A 259 -11.52 -25.73 15.51
C SER A 259 -11.88 -27.14 15.97
N ASP A 260 -11.17 -27.61 16.99
CA ASP A 260 -11.44 -28.86 17.69
C ASP A 260 -12.81 -28.73 18.37
N SER A 261 -13.85 -29.14 17.64
CA SER A 261 -15.17 -29.37 18.20
C SER A 261 -15.17 -30.83 18.66
N PRO A 262 -15.23 -31.14 19.97
CA PRO A 262 -15.28 -32.53 20.40
C PRO A 262 -16.61 -33.11 19.91
N ALA A 263 -16.55 -34.01 18.92
CA ALA A 263 -17.72 -34.78 18.51
C ALA A 263 -18.17 -35.64 19.70
N PRO A 264 -19.45 -35.61 20.10
CA PRO A 264 -19.94 -36.59 21.06
C PRO A 264 -19.89 -37.97 20.40
N SER A 265 -19.30 -38.93 21.10
CA SER A 265 -19.38 -40.34 20.75
C SER A 265 -20.82 -40.81 20.97
N GLU A 266 -21.54 -41.14 19.90
CA GLU A 266 -22.79 -41.89 20.00
C GLU A 266 -22.58 -43.23 19.31
N SER A 267 -22.74 -44.28 20.12
CA SER A 267 -22.67 -45.68 19.72
C SER A 267 -23.97 -46.13 19.06
N GLY A 268 -23.88 -46.96 18.02
CA GLY A 268 -24.75 -48.14 17.91
C GLY A 268 -25.81 -48.19 16.80
N LEU A 269 -25.61 -49.21 15.93
CA LEU A 269 -26.59 -50.23 15.48
C LEU A 269 -27.38 -50.05 14.15
N ASP A 270 -26.97 -50.92 13.21
CA ASP A 270 -27.75 -51.83 12.33
C ASP A 270 -28.59 -51.36 11.11
N SER A 271 -28.02 -51.65 9.91
CA SER A 271 -28.49 -52.51 8.78
C SER A 271 -29.83 -52.23 8.03
N PRO A 272 -30.09 -52.74 6.79
CA PRO A 272 -29.23 -53.43 5.79
C PRO A 272 -29.36 -52.95 4.30
N SER A 273 -28.56 -53.61 3.45
CA SER A 273 -28.39 -53.57 1.98
C SER A 273 -29.62 -53.55 1.07
N VAL A 274 -29.45 -52.95 -0.12
CA VAL A 274 -30.02 -53.42 -1.40
C VAL A 274 -28.97 -53.29 -2.53
N GLU A 275 -29.01 -54.26 -3.44
CA GLU A 275 -27.98 -54.76 -4.34
C GLU A 275 -28.21 -54.34 -5.82
N SER A 276 -27.12 -54.13 -6.58
CA SER A 276 -26.90 -54.35 -8.04
C SER A 276 -27.61 -53.48 -9.12
N PRO A 277 -27.15 -53.51 -10.41
CA PRO A 277 -25.82 -53.85 -10.96
C PRO A 277 -25.28 -52.86 -12.04
N ALA A 278 -24.03 -53.10 -12.48
CA ALA A 278 -23.32 -52.49 -13.62
C ALA A 278 -23.77 -53.03 -15.00
N PRO A 279 -23.32 -52.42 -16.10
CA PRO A 279 -22.75 -53.26 -17.17
C PRO A 279 -21.47 -52.71 -17.86
N GLU A 280 -20.91 -53.64 -18.65
CA GLU A 280 -19.59 -53.81 -19.26
C GLU A 280 -19.07 -52.80 -20.30
N SER A 281 -17.75 -52.88 -20.51
CA SER A 281 -17.00 -52.41 -21.70
C SER A 281 -17.01 -53.44 -22.83
N PRO A 282 -16.82 -52.99 -24.08
CA PRO A 282 -15.75 -53.51 -24.95
C PRO A 282 -15.00 -52.32 -25.60
N GLY A 283 -13.74 -52.38 -26.02
CA GLY A 283 -12.96 -53.42 -26.67
C GLY A 283 -12.23 -52.73 -27.83
N LEU A 284 -10.89 -52.85 -27.86
CA LEU A 284 -9.94 -52.29 -28.83
C LEU A 284 -10.34 -52.54 -30.28
N GLU A 285 -9.94 -51.67 -31.23
CA GLU A 285 -9.21 -52.02 -32.47
C GLU A 285 -8.61 -50.75 -33.14
N SER A 286 -7.38 -50.88 -33.63
CA SER A 286 -6.66 -49.95 -34.52
C SER A 286 -6.48 -50.67 -35.86
N PRO A 287 -6.52 -49.99 -37.02
CA PRO A 287 -5.29 -49.97 -37.82
C PRO A 287 -5.06 -48.72 -38.72
N ALA A 288 -3.77 -48.42 -38.88
CA ALA A 288 -3.00 -48.06 -40.08
C ALA A 288 -3.44 -46.93 -41.06
N SER A 289 -2.50 -46.00 -41.29
CA SER A 289 -2.34 -45.13 -42.48
C SER A 289 -1.97 -45.93 -43.75
N PRO A 290 -2.01 -45.38 -45.00
CA PRO A 290 -1.01 -44.41 -45.49
C PRO A 290 -1.46 -43.40 -46.58
N GLY A 291 -0.56 -42.46 -46.92
CA GLY A 291 -0.48 -41.80 -48.25
C GLY A 291 -0.63 -40.27 -48.24
N THR A 292 0.47 -39.50 -48.15
CA THR A 292 1.22 -38.83 -49.25
C THR A 292 0.51 -37.67 -49.96
N GLY A 293 1.13 -36.47 -49.91
CA GLY A 293 0.77 -35.35 -50.79
C GLY A 293 1.45 -34.01 -50.47
N SER A 294 2.74 -33.90 -50.83
CA SER A 294 3.47 -32.72 -51.35
C SER A 294 3.33 -31.30 -50.75
N SER A 295 4.47 -30.76 -50.29
CA SER A 295 4.88 -29.33 -50.39
C SER A 295 5.13 -28.94 -51.87
N PRO A 296 5.24 -27.64 -52.30
CA PRO A 296 6.08 -26.54 -51.77
C PRO A 296 5.31 -25.18 -51.70
N GLY A 297 5.79 -24.03 -51.23
CA GLY A 297 7.06 -23.47 -50.78
C GLY A 297 6.95 -21.93 -50.78
N THR A 298 7.82 -21.24 -50.03
CA THR A 298 8.22 -19.81 -50.18
C THR A 298 7.14 -18.73 -49.85
N GLU A 299 7.35 -17.58 -49.19
CA GLU A 299 8.47 -16.65 -49.01
C GLU A 299 8.37 -15.89 -47.66
N SER A 300 9.54 -15.42 -47.21
CA SER A 300 9.75 -14.38 -46.18
C SER A 300 9.43 -12.98 -46.76
N PRO A 301 9.17 -11.96 -45.93
CA PRO A 301 10.26 -10.99 -45.73
C PRO A 301 10.35 -10.40 -44.31
N ALA A 302 11.57 -9.93 -43.99
CA ALA A 302 11.91 -9.07 -42.85
C ALA A 302 11.90 -7.57 -43.27
N PRO A 303 12.43 -6.61 -42.47
CA PRO A 303 11.67 -5.52 -41.86
C PRO A 303 11.83 -4.16 -42.57
N GLY A 304 10.79 -3.32 -42.51
CA GLY A 304 10.83 -1.95 -43.00
C GLY A 304 11.21 -0.94 -41.91
N THR A 305 12.27 -0.17 -42.17
CA THR A 305 12.66 1.08 -41.48
C THR A 305 12.31 2.26 -42.38
N SER A 306 11.81 3.37 -41.84
CA SER A 306 12.11 4.78 -42.18
C SER A 306 10.90 5.71 -42.04
N GLY A 307 11.10 6.88 -41.39
CA GLY A 307 10.18 8.02 -41.47
C GLY A 307 10.15 8.98 -40.27
N SER A 308 11.13 9.89 -40.17
CA SER A 308 10.98 11.19 -39.48
C SER A 308 10.17 12.17 -40.35
N PRO A 309 9.51 13.17 -39.75
CA PRO A 309 10.05 14.54 -39.71
C PRO A 309 9.92 15.15 -38.28
N GLY A 310 10.76 16.06 -37.77
CA GLY A 310 11.41 17.19 -38.43
C GLY A 310 10.60 18.47 -38.18
N VAL A 311 10.69 19.06 -36.96
CA VAL A 311 10.27 20.45 -36.69
C VAL A 311 11.26 21.09 -35.70
N THR A 312 11.73 22.28 -36.07
CA THR A 312 12.76 23.13 -35.45
C THR A 312 12.27 23.91 -34.22
N PRO A 313 13.19 24.50 -33.42
CA PRO A 313 12.90 25.18 -32.17
C PRO A 313 12.74 26.71 -32.33
N ASP A 314 11.95 27.33 -31.45
CA ASP A 314 11.99 28.76 -31.17
C ASP A 314 12.21 28.99 -29.66
N ASP A 315 13.10 29.93 -29.37
CA ASP A 315 13.70 30.32 -28.07
C ASP A 315 12.86 31.45 -27.38
N PRO A 316 13.31 32.17 -26.33
CA PRO A 316 12.84 32.02 -24.97
C PRO A 316 12.14 33.27 -24.39
N GLY A 317 11.34 33.10 -23.34
CA GLY A 317 10.71 34.18 -22.59
C GLY A 317 11.21 34.26 -21.15
N THR A 318 12.15 35.17 -20.90
CA THR A 318 12.61 35.62 -19.58
C THR A 318 11.46 36.22 -18.76
N GLY A 319 11.30 35.77 -17.52
CA GLY A 319 10.37 36.34 -16.55
C GLY A 319 10.90 36.22 -15.12
N THR A 320 11.60 37.26 -14.67
CA THR A 320 12.10 37.48 -13.31
C THR A 320 11.02 38.02 -12.37
N GLY A 321 10.96 37.49 -11.15
CA GLY A 321 10.27 38.03 -9.97
C GLY A 321 10.02 36.89 -8.98
N GLY A 322 10.47 36.88 -7.73
CA GLY A 322 10.82 37.94 -6.80
C GLY A 322 9.85 37.89 -5.61
N MET A 323 10.38 37.70 -4.39
CA MET A 323 9.72 37.69 -3.06
C MET A 323 8.86 36.45 -2.72
N GLU A 324 8.77 35.93 -1.49
CA GLU A 324 9.24 36.33 -0.15
C GLU A 324 9.16 35.09 0.78
N GLN A 325 10.02 35.02 1.80
CA GLN A 325 9.91 34.06 2.92
C GLN A 325 8.72 34.42 3.83
N PRO A 326 8.27 33.47 4.67
CA PRO A 326 8.38 33.78 6.09
C PRO A 326 8.92 32.64 6.98
N GLU A 327 9.52 33.11 8.06
CA GLU A 327 10.08 32.47 9.26
C GLU A 327 9.00 31.64 10.01
N ASP A 328 9.29 30.40 10.42
CA ASP A 328 9.91 29.94 11.68
C ASP A 328 8.95 29.94 12.88
N GLU A 329 8.59 28.74 13.37
CA GLU A 329 8.07 28.42 14.73
C GLU A 329 8.01 26.87 14.89
N PRO A 330 8.04 26.31 16.12
CA PRO A 330 9.08 25.36 16.52
C PRO A 330 8.70 23.89 16.33
N HIS A 331 9.60 23.12 15.69
CA HIS A 331 9.50 21.66 15.65
C HIS A 331 10.18 21.02 16.86
N THR A 332 9.40 20.23 17.58
CA THR A 332 9.87 19.30 18.62
C THR A 332 10.81 18.26 18.00
N HIS A 333 12.09 18.33 18.38
CA HIS A 333 13.11 17.36 17.98
C HIS A 333 12.77 15.96 18.47
N ILE A 334 12.52 15.02 17.54
CA ILE A 334 12.63 13.59 17.82
C ILE A 334 14.09 13.21 17.56
N SER A 335 14.76 12.72 18.62
CA SER A 335 16.17 12.34 18.59
C SER A 335 16.47 11.27 17.54
N LEU A 336 17.36 11.61 16.61
CA LEU A 336 18.05 10.65 15.74
C LEU A 336 19.03 9.80 16.60
N PRO A 337 19.21 8.50 16.30
CA PRO A 337 20.33 7.73 16.85
C PRO A 337 21.66 8.20 16.22
N PRO A 338 22.80 8.08 16.93
CA PRO A 338 24.08 8.64 16.50
C PRO A 338 24.61 7.99 15.22
N SER A 339 25.30 8.80 14.40
CA SER A 339 25.80 8.46 13.06
C SER A 339 27.08 7.61 13.01
N GLU A 340 27.57 7.11 14.14
CA GLU A 340 28.85 6.39 14.17
C GLU A 340 28.82 5.17 15.09
N GLU A 341 29.17 4.01 14.53
CA GLU A 341 29.42 2.77 15.25
C GLU A 341 30.87 2.81 15.77
N PRO A 342 31.14 2.58 17.08
CA PRO A 342 32.50 2.63 17.58
C PRO A 342 33.31 1.45 17.03
N ALA A 343 34.51 1.75 16.53
CA ALA A 343 35.48 0.77 16.08
C ALA A 343 35.80 -0.26 17.20
N PRO A 344 36.07 -1.54 16.85
CA PRO A 344 36.33 -2.57 17.83
C PRO A 344 37.63 -2.26 18.59
N GLN A 345 37.54 -2.25 19.93
CA GLN A 345 38.69 -2.29 20.82
C GLN A 345 39.37 -3.64 20.64
N ILE A 346 40.61 -3.62 20.14
CA ILE A 346 41.48 -4.78 20.13
C ILE A 346 41.95 -4.99 21.58
N SER A 347 41.67 -6.17 22.13
CA SER A 347 42.34 -6.73 23.31
C SER A 347 42.59 -8.21 23.05
#